data_AF-A0A818B6G4-F1
#
_entry.id   AF-A0A818B6G4-F1
#
_cell.length_a   1.000
_cell.length_b   1.000
_cell.length_c   1.000
_cell.angle_alpha   90.00
_cell.angle_beta   90.00
_cell.angle_gamma   90.00
#
_symmetry.space_group_name_H-M   'P 1'
#
loop_
_entity.id
_entity.type
_entity.pdbx_description
1 polymer ?
#
loop_
_entity_poly.entity_id
_entity_poly.type
_entity_poly.pdbx_seq_one_letter_code
_entity_poly.pdbx_strand_id
1 'polypeptide(L)'
;MTSTANSLSFLVSSKGKVLLVLNDFVYRLKKQTKDKKYWICQESVRTAYVDTNIDNIFKKSSGDHNHLCEPEVVKVKQFRSKLKNRDVQETTAIAKIYEEEIIKSRLSTRTLATLPLVQELRFPCVFGILPDRKRITYQELFKILKDFAISINRKFEPTRILSDFESGLISAIANEFSAAVHNGCFFHYTQAIFRRIQALGLTTLYFQNSEIRSCCRKLMALALLPIDKIESSFHSLRVKSSTMLNQELHQLFLYFNHQWLVNVPLKIWNVYGCHHRTNNNCEGFHNRLNQRIQKSHPNIWMFIKLLQTEECRFRHLLLQMNAGAQARKKVPVANMIQKRIDTLYDRYNGDEMDVDQLLDGLSLTIAKQKRQ
;
A
#
# COMPACT_ATOMS: atom_id res chain seq x y z
N MET A 1 -44.30 -1.42 -30.78
CA MET A 1 -43.37 -2.54 -30.50
C MET A 1 -41.96 -2.05 -30.72
N THR A 2 -41.33 -1.52 -29.67
CA THR A 2 -40.03 -0.84 -29.74
C THR A 2 -38.92 -1.87 -29.85
N SER A 3 -38.30 -1.94 -31.03
CA SER A 3 -37.00 -2.56 -31.28
C SER A 3 -36.00 -2.08 -30.22
N THR A 4 -35.68 -2.92 -29.24
CA THR A 4 -34.52 -2.70 -28.37
C THR A 4 -33.29 -2.83 -29.24
N ALA A 5 -32.76 -1.70 -29.71
CA ALA A 5 -31.53 -1.64 -30.46
C ALA A 5 -30.42 -2.27 -29.61
N ASN A 6 -30.00 -3.48 -30.00
CA ASN A 6 -28.88 -4.16 -29.40
C ASN A 6 -27.64 -3.28 -29.51
N SER A 7 -27.13 -2.77 -28.37
CA SER A 7 -25.97 -1.89 -28.35
C SER A 7 -24.70 -2.73 -28.53
N LEU A 8 -24.28 -2.89 -29.78
CA LEU A 8 -23.09 -3.64 -30.16
C LEU A 8 -21.87 -2.69 -30.20
N SER A 9 -20.86 -2.96 -29.39
CA SER A 9 -19.58 -2.23 -29.45
C SER A 9 -18.40 -3.18 -29.32
N PHE A 10 -17.23 -2.78 -29.81
CA PHE A 10 -16.02 -3.58 -29.75
C PHE A 10 -14.98 -2.89 -28.86
N LEU A 11 -14.26 -3.69 -28.09
CA LEU A 11 -13.18 -3.25 -27.21
C LEU A 11 -11.92 -4.04 -27.50
N VAL A 12 -10.75 -3.48 -27.20
CA VAL A 12 -9.49 -4.21 -27.28
C VAL A 12 -9.00 -4.54 -25.88
N SER A 13 -8.75 -5.82 -25.61
CA SER A 13 -8.21 -6.28 -24.33
C SER A 13 -6.76 -5.81 -24.13
N SER A 14 -6.27 -5.88 -22.88
CA SER A 14 -4.87 -5.55 -22.54
C SER A 14 -3.83 -6.43 -23.26
N LYS A 15 -4.23 -7.55 -23.85
CA LYS A 15 -3.39 -8.45 -24.66
C LYS A 15 -3.60 -8.29 -26.17
N GLY A 16 -4.24 -7.19 -26.61
CA GLY A 16 -4.47 -6.88 -28.03
C GLY A 16 -5.61 -7.65 -28.70
N LYS A 17 -6.31 -8.53 -27.98
CA LYS A 17 -7.45 -9.29 -28.53
C LYS A 17 -8.72 -8.47 -28.53
N VAL A 18 -9.47 -8.50 -29.64
CA VAL A 18 -10.80 -7.87 -29.75
C VAL A 18 -11.80 -8.60 -28.86
N LEU A 19 -12.59 -7.82 -28.12
CA LEU A 19 -13.71 -8.24 -27.29
C LEU A 19 -14.98 -7.59 -27.85
N LEU A 20 -16.08 -8.33 -27.78
CA LEU A 20 -17.39 -7.83 -28.14
C LEU A 20 -18.14 -7.42 -26.87
N VAL A 21 -18.82 -6.29 -26.92
CA VAL A 21 -19.75 -5.84 -25.89
C VAL A 21 -21.14 -5.79 -26.50
N LEU A 22 -22.08 -6.51 -25.90
CA LEU A 22 -23.48 -6.51 -26.30
C LEU A 22 -24.32 -6.35 -25.03
N ASN A 23 -25.14 -5.30 -24.97
CA ASN A 23 -26.04 -5.00 -23.84
C ASN A 23 -25.32 -5.04 -22.48
N ASP A 24 -24.15 -4.40 -22.41
CA ASP A 24 -23.28 -4.32 -21.23
C ASP A 24 -22.69 -5.66 -20.73
N PHE A 25 -22.76 -6.72 -21.55
CA PHE A 25 -22.02 -7.96 -21.33
C PHE A 25 -20.79 -8.04 -22.23
N VAL A 26 -19.69 -8.59 -21.70
CA VAL A 26 -18.42 -8.73 -22.44
C VAL A 26 -18.22 -10.16 -22.92
N TYR A 27 -17.90 -10.31 -24.20
CA TYR A 27 -17.68 -11.56 -24.89
C TYR A 27 -16.28 -11.60 -25.51
N ARG A 28 -15.65 -12.78 -25.47
CA ARG A 28 -14.36 -13.07 -26.10
C ARG A 28 -14.54 -13.90 -27.36
N LEU A 29 -13.74 -13.66 -28.39
CA LEU A 29 -13.76 -14.46 -29.61
C LEU A 29 -13.33 -15.90 -29.29
N LYS A 30 -14.20 -16.86 -29.59
CA LYS A 30 -13.94 -18.30 -29.42
C LYS A 30 -13.43 -18.94 -30.70
N LYS A 31 -14.06 -18.63 -31.84
CA LYS A 31 -13.74 -19.20 -33.16
C LYS A 31 -14.16 -18.25 -34.27
N GLN A 32 -13.45 -18.29 -35.39
CA GLN A 32 -13.82 -17.63 -36.63
C GLN A 32 -13.89 -18.67 -37.75
N THR A 33 -14.96 -18.63 -38.54
CA THR A 33 -15.12 -19.41 -39.78
C THR A 33 -15.08 -18.46 -40.99
N LYS A 34 -15.20 -18.99 -42.22
CA LYS A 34 -15.20 -18.17 -43.44
C LYS A 34 -16.34 -17.14 -43.48
N ASP A 35 -17.46 -17.41 -42.79
CA ASP A 35 -18.67 -16.58 -42.90
C ASP A 35 -19.11 -15.89 -41.59
N LYS A 36 -18.58 -16.31 -40.43
CA LYS A 36 -19.05 -15.88 -39.10
C LYS A 36 -17.96 -15.90 -38.02
N LYS A 37 -18.15 -15.10 -36.98
CA LYS A 37 -17.35 -15.07 -35.75
C LYS A 37 -18.22 -15.47 -34.57
N TYR A 38 -17.69 -16.36 -33.73
CA TYR A 38 -18.35 -16.90 -32.55
C TYR A 38 -17.74 -16.33 -31.29
N TRP A 39 -18.56 -15.67 -30.48
CA TRP A 39 -18.16 -15.00 -29.25
C TRP A 39 -18.79 -15.71 -28.06
N ILE A 40 -18.02 -15.91 -26.99
CA ILE A 40 -18.49 -16.52 -25.75
C ILE A 40 -18.36 -15.52 -24.61
N CYS A 41 -19.33 -15.49 -23.70
CA CYS A 41 -19.27 -14.64 -22.53
C CYS A 41 -17.96 -14.87 -21.76
N GLN A 42 -17.34 -13.79 -21.31
CA GLN A 42 -16.05 -13.84 -20.63
C GLN A 42 -16.15 -14.39 -19.21
N GLU A 43 -17.27 -14.16 -18.51
CA GLU A 43 -17.42 -14.45 -17.09
C GLU A 43 -18.36 -15.61 -16.77
N SER A 44 -19.21 -16.04 -17.71
CA SER A 44 -20.05 -17.21 -17.53
C SER A 44 -19.28 -18.52 -17.72
N VAL A 45 -19.49 -19.46 -16.80
CA VAL A 45 -18.95 -20.83 -16.87
C VAL A 45 -19.74 -21.69 -17.87
N ARG A 46 -20.98 -21.32 -18.24
CA ARG A 46 -21.79 -22.07 -19.24
C ARG A 46 -22.72 -21.16 -20.09
N THR A 47 -22.69 -21.42 -21.40
CA THR A 47 -23.70 -21.20 -22.46
C THR A 47 -24.05 -19.85 -23.08
N ALA A 48 -23.69 -18.66 -22.59
CA ALA A 48 -24.01 -17.42 -23.32
C ALA A 48 -23.05 -17.16 -24.50
N TYR A 49 -23.57 -17.15 -25.73
CA TYR A 49 -22.83 -16.90 -26.97
C TYR A 49 -23.49 -15.85 -27.86
N VAL A 50 -22.65 -15.17 -28.64
CA VAL A 50 -23.06 -14.21 -29.67
C VAL A 50 -22.36 -14.56 -30.96
N ASP A 51 -23.11 -14.57 -32.06
CA ASP A 51 -22.61 -14.77 -33.40
C ASP A 51 -22.65 -13.44 -34.15
N THR A 52 -21.54 -13.08 -34.80
CA THR A 52 -21.48 -11.96 -35.75
C THR A 52 -21.09 -12.47 -37.13
N ASN A 53 -21.36 -11.71 -38.19
CA ASN A 53 -20.72 -11.96 -39.49
C ASN A 53 -19.22 -11.58 -39.42
N ILE A 54 -18.51 -11.77 -40.53
CA ILE A 54 -17.07 -11.44 -40.60
C ILE A 54 -16.82 -9.93 -40.45
N ASP A 55 -17.79 -9.12 -40.90
CA ASP A 55 -17.82 -7.65 -40.79
C ASP A 55 -18.36 -7.15 -39.44
N ASN A 56 -18.41 -8.02 -38.42
CA ASN A 56 -18.77 -7.68 -37.05
C ASN A 56 -20.22 -7.18 -36.83
N ILE A 57 -21.14 -7.48 -37.75
CA ILE A 57 -22.58 -7.24 -37.63
C ILE A 57 -23.23 -8.38 -36.84
N PHE A 58 -24.07 -8.02 -35.87
CA PHE A 58 -24.81 -8.97 -35.03
C PHE A 58 -25.69 -9.90 -35.87
N LYS A 59 -25.61 -11.21 -35.62
CA LYS A 59 -26.48 -12.22 -36.24
C LYS A 59 -27.44 -12.83 -35.22
N LYS A 60 -26.92 -13.36 -34.10
CA LYS A 60 -27.72 -14.06 -33.09
C LYS A 60 -27.04 -14.02 -31.74
N SER A 61 -27.81 -13.96 -30.66
CA SER A 61 -27.37 -14.24 -29.29
C SER A 61 -28.21 -15.37 -28.71
N SER A 62 -27.64 -16.20 -27.85
CA SER A 62 -28.36 -17.27 -27.18
C SER A 62 -27.62 -17.74 -25.93
N GLY A 63 -28.39 -18.24 -24.95
CA GLY A 63 -27.93 -18.66 -23.64
C GLY A 63 -28.07 -17.58 -22.58
N ASP A 64 -28.34 -18.01 -21.35
CA ASP A 64 -28.54 -17.12 -20.20
C ASP A 64 -27.22 -16.77 -19.50
N HIS A 65 -27.16 -15.55 -18.95
CA HIS A 65 -26.08 -15.12 -18.08
C HIS A 65 -26.37 -15.53 -16.64
N ASN A 66 -25.45 -16.27 -16.02
CA ASN A 66 -25.53 -16.63 -14.61
C ASN A 66 -24.86 -15.60 -13.68
N HIS A 67 -24.62 -14.39 -14.19
CA HIS A 67 -24.03 -13.27 -13.46
C HIS A 67 -24.78 -11.98 -13.81
N LEU A 68 -24.83 -11.05 -12.85
CA LEU A 68 -25.45 -9.75 -13.05
C LEU A 68 -24.62 -8.91 -14.03
N CYS A 69 -25.32 -8.05 -14.76
CA CYS A 69 -24.69 -7.05 -15.62
C CYS A 69 -24.03 -5.97 -14.76
N GLU A 70 -22.74 -5.69 -15.01
CA GLU A 70 -21.98 -4.61 -14.36
C GLU A 70 -21.71 -3.46 -15.36
N PRO A 71 -22.72 -2.63 -15.67
CA PRO A 71 -22.62 -1.59 -16.69
C PRO A 71 -21.54 -0.54 -16.37
N GLU A 72 -21.21 -0.34 -15.09
CA GLU A 72 -20.14 0.58 -14.68
C GLU A 72 -18.75 0.08 -15.12
N VAL A 73 -18.50 -1.24 -15.04
CA VAL A 73 -17.22 -1.83 -15.45
C VAL A 73 -17.04 -1.77 -16.96
N VAL A 74 -18.13 -1.93 -17.73
CA VAL A 74 -18.13 -1.77 -19.19
C VAL A 74 -17.86 -0.32 -19.58
N LYS A 75 -18.52 0.64 -18.93
CA LYS A 75 -18.28 2.08 -19.16
C LYS A 75 -16.82 2.47 -18.87
N VAL A 76 -16.22 1.95 -17.80
CA VAL A 76 -14.79 2.19 -17.49
C VAL A 76 -13.87 1.58 -18.56
N LYS A 77 -14.19 0.39 -19.09
CA LYS A 77 -13.41 -0.22 -20.18
C LYS A 77 -13.55 0.55 -21.50
N GLN A 78 -14.75 1.03 -21.83
CA GLN A 78 -15.00 1.88 -22.99
C GLN A 78 -14.25 3.22 -22.88
N PHE A 79 -14.28 3.84 -21.71
CA PHE A 79 -13.54 5.08 -21.42
C PHE A 79 -12.03 4.91 -21.63
N ARG A 80 -11.44 3.83 -21.11
CA ARG A 80 -10.01 3.51 -21.32
C ARG A 80 -9.65 3.29 -22.78
N SER A 81 -10.52 2.64 -23.55
CA SER A 81 -10.27 2.43 -24.98
C SER A 81 -10.30 3.73 -25.75
N LYS A 82 -11.19 4.67 -25.39
CA LYS A 82 -11.25 6.00 -25.99
C LYS A 82 -10.01 6.83 -25.71
N LEU A 83 -9.52 6.81 -24.47
CA LEU A 83 -8.27 7.51 -24.10
C LEU A 83 -7.07 6.98 -24.90
N LYS A 84 -6.94 5.65 -25.02
CA LYS A 84 -5.86 5.03 -25.83
C LYS A 84 -5.94 5.40 -27.31
N ASN A 85 -7.14 5.47 -27.87
CA ASN A 85 -7.31 5.85 -29.27
C ASN A 85 -6.95 7.32 -29.50
N ARG A 86 -7.32 8.22 -28.58
CA ARG A 86 -6.96 9.64 -28.64
C ARG A 86 -5.45 9.86 -28.49
N ASP A 87 -4.81 9.20 -27.54
CA ASP A 87 -3.35 9.27 -27.35
C ASP A 87 -2.53 8.89 -28.59
N VAL A 88 -3.06 7.99 -29.43
CA VAL A 88 -2.42 7.61 -30.71
C VAL A 88 -2.70 8.61 -31.84
N GLN A 89 -3.80 9.37 -31.76
CA GLN A 89 -4.29 10.22 -32.84
C GLN A 89 -3.97 11.71 -32.67
N GLU A 90 -3.64 12.14 -31.45
CA GLU A 90 -3.31 13.54 -31.15
C GLU A 90 -2.09 13.66 -30.23
N THR A 91 -1.39 14.80 -30.33
CA THR A 91 -0.22 15.14 -29.50
C THR A 91 -0.61 15.85 -28.19
N THR A 92 -1.90 15.96 -27.90
CA THR A 92 -2.45 16.55 -26.68
C THR A 92 -2.01 15.73 -25.47
N ALA A 93 -1.53 16.39 -24.41
CA ALA A 93 -1.11 15.70 -23.19
C ALA A 93 -2.26 14.85 -22.61
N ILE A 94 -1.96 13.58 -22.28
CA ILE A 94 -2.95 12.60 -21.78
C ILE A 94 -3.76 13.12 -20.58
N ALA A 95 -3.16 13.93 -19.72
CA ALA A 95 -3.85 14.57 -18.59
C ALA A 95 -5.00 15.50 -19.04
N LYS A 96 -4.78 16.27 -20.09
CA LYS A 96 -5.77 17.17 -20.68
C LYS A 96 -6.85 16.39 -21.43
N ILE A 97 -6.47 15.33 -22.16
CA ILE A 97 -7.41 14.39 -22.81
C ILE A 97 -8.35 13.77 -21.75
N TYR A 98 -7.81 13.38 -20.61
CA TYR A 98 -8.55 12.78 -19.50
C TYR A 98 -9.57 13.75 -18.89
N GLU A 99 -9.18 14.99 -18.59
CA GLU A 99 -10.08 16.02 -18.07
C GLU A 99 -11.21 16.35 -19.05
N GLU A 100 -10.89 16.52 -20.34
CA GLU A 100 -11.89 16.78 -21.39
C GLU A 100 -12.90 15.63 -21.52
N GLU A 101 -12.43 14.38 -21.50
CA GLU A 101 -13.31 13.21 -21.61
C GLU A 101 -14.15 13.01 -20.36
N ILE A 102 -13.66 13.35 -19.16
CA ILE A 102 -14.47 13.35 -17.93
C ILE A 102 -15.60 14.36 -18.03
N ILE A 103 -15.31 15.59 -18.47
CA ILE A 103 -16.31 16.66 -18.61
C ILE A 103 -17.37 16.28 -19.66
N LYS A 104 -16.94 15.71 -20.80
CA LYS A 104 -17.84 15.28 -21.89
C LYS A 104 -18.71 14.08 -21.55
N SER A 105 -18.21 13.14 -20.75
CA SER A 105 -18.85 11.83 -20.56
C SER A 105 -20.02 11.81 -19.56
N ARG A 106 -20.29 12.91 -18.84
CA ARG A 106 -21.39 13.05 -17.85
C ARG A 106 -21.58 11.79 -16.99
N LEU A 107 -20.47 11.18 -16.56
CA LEU A 107 -20.48 9.92 -15.82
C LEU A 107 -21.16 10.10 -14.46
N SER A 108 -21.90 9.09 -14.01
CA SER A 108 -22.54 9.13 -12.70
C SER A 108 -21.49 9.19 -11.59
N THR A 109 -21.84 9.76 -10.43
CA THR A 109 -20.97 9.84 -9.25
C THR A 109 -20.41 8.47 -8.84
N ARG A 110 -21.19 7.41 -9.05
CA ARG A 110 -20.80 6.01 -8.80
C ARG A 110 -19.78 5.48 -9.82
N THR A 111 -19.87 5.89 -11.09
CA THR A 111 -18.87 5.58 -12.13
C THR A 111 -17.60 6.43 -11.99
N LEU A 112 -17.71 7.69 -11.54
CA LEU A 112 -16.55 8.51 -11.17
C LEU A 112 -15.80 7.93 -9.95
N ALA A 113 -16.51 7.37 -8.97
CA ALA A 113 -15.92 6.72 -7.80
C ALA A 113 -15.23 5.36 -8.10
N THR A 114 -15.50 4.80 -9.29
CA THR A 114 -14.80 3.64 -9.85
C THR A 114 -13.72 4.05 -10.86
N LEU A 115 -13.32 5.33 -10.94
CA LEU A 115 -12.10 5.83 -11.62
C LEU A 115 -10.86 5.77 -10.67
N PRO A 116 -9.61 5.66 -11.20
CA PRO A 116 -8.45 5.37 -10.38
C PRO A 116 -8.00 6.59 -9.56
N LEU A 117 -7.56 6.38 -8.33
CA LEU A 117 -6.85 7.39 -7.53
C LEU A 117 -5.35 7.04 -7.41
N VAL A 118 -4.52 8.08 -7.51
CA VAL A 118 -3.03 8.02 -7.53
C VAL A 118 -2.40 7.63 -6.18
N GLN A 119 -3.15 7.70 -5.08
CA GLN A 119 -2.62 7.70 -3.71
C GLN A 119 -2.10 6.35 -3.15
N GLU A 120 -2.22 5.23 -3.87
CA GLU A 120 -1.83 3.90 -3.35
C GLU A 120 -0.60 3.27 -4.04
N LEU A 121 0.11 4.02 -4.87
CA LEU A 121 1.14 3.46 -5.75
C LEU A 121 2.53 3.83 -5.24
N ARG A 122 2.99 3.09 -4.22
CA ARG A 122 4.38 3.14 -3.77
C ARG A 122 5.22 2.17 -4.60
N PHE A 123 6.17 2.71 -5.36
CA PHE A 123 7.09 1.94 -6.20
C PHE A 123 8.50 1.96 -5.60
N PRO A 124 9.26 0.86 -5.69
CA PRO A 124 10.70 0.95 -5.47
C PRO A 124 11.30 1.77 -6.61
N CYS A 125 11.80 2.96 -6.28
CA CYS A 125 12.43 3.84 -7.26
C CYS A 125 13.88 3.46 -7.53
N VAL A 126 14.57 2.91 -6.52
CA VAL A 126 16.01 2.59 -6.57
C VAL A 126 16.27 1.30 -5.80
N PHE A 127 17.19 0.49 -6.32
CA PHE A 127 17.79 -0.63 -5.59
C PHE A 127 19.27 -0.33 -5.35
N GLY A 128 19.70 -0.30 -4.09
CA GLY A 128 21.10 -0.15 -3.71
C GLY A 128 21.61 -1.42 -3.02
N ILE A 129 22.65 -2.04 -3.59
CA ILE A 129 23.39 -3.12 -2.94
C ILE A 129 24.62 -2.47 -2.30
N LEU A 130 24.56 -2.34 -0.98
CA LEU A 130 25.58 -1.62 -0.22
C LEU A 130 26.54 -2.61 0.46
N PRO A 131 27.84 -2.27 0.56
CA PRO A 131 28.84 -3.14 1.19
C PRO A 131 28.66 -3.27 2.70
N ASP A 132 28.10 -2.26 3.36
CA ASP A 132 27.88 -2.25 4.80
C ASP A 132 26.72 -1.31 5.21
N ARG A 133 26.49 -1.27 6.53
CA ARG A 133 25.44 -0.50 7.23
C ARG A 133 26.01 0.74 7.93
N LYS A 134 26.99 1.41 7.31
CA LYS A 134 27.65 2.58 7.89
C LYS A 134 27.08 3.88 7.34
N ARG A 135 27.15 4.93 8.17
CA ARG A 135 26.73 6.30 7.81
C ARG A 135 27.32 6.78 6.48
N ILE A 136 28.63 6.60 6.29
CA ILE A 136 29.35 7.07 5.10
C ILE A 136 28.78 6.41 3.83
N THR A 137 28.50 5.11 3.90
CA THR A 137 27.93 4.34 2.78
C THR A 137 26.54 4.85 2.38
N TYR A 138 25.69 5.19 3.34
CA TYR A 138 24.37 5.79 3.05
C TYR A 138 24.48 7.22 2.52
N GLN A 139 25.40 8.03 3.06
CA GLN A 139 25.64 9.39 2.55
C GLN A 139 26.08 9.34 1.08
N GLU A 140 26.97 8.42 0.73
CA GLU A 140 27.41 8.24 -0.65
C GLU A 140 26.25 7.83 -1.57
N LEU A 141 25.41 6.88 -1.14
CA LEU A 141 24.19 6.54 -1.86
C LEU A 141 23.30 7.78 -2.07
N PHE A 142 23.08 8.59 -1.05
CA PHE A 142 22.23 9.79 -1.16
C PHE A 142 22.83 10.85 -2.08
N LYS A 143 24.15 11.03 -2.12
CA LYS A 143 24.83 11.91 -3.08
C LYS A 143 24.61 11.44 -4.51
N ILE A 144 24.84 10.15 -4.79
CA ILE A 144 24.58 9.55 -6.10
C ILE A 144 23.13 9.82 -6.55
N LEU A 145 22.16 9.72 -5.63
CA LEU A 145 20.75 10.01 -5.93
C LEU A 145 20.49 11.49 -6.20
N LYS A 146 21.12 12.40 -5.45
CA LYS A 146 21.02 13.85 -5.67
C LYS A 146 21.63 14.23 -7.02
N ASP A 147 22.81 13.71 -7.33
CA ASP A 147 23.52 13.97 -8.59
C ASP A 147 22.71 13.44 -9.79
N PHE A 148 22.16 12.22 -9.66
CA PHE A 148 21.26 11.68 -10.68
C PHE A 148 20.02 12.55 -10.87
N ALA A 149 19.38 13.02 -9.79
CA ALA A 149 18.24 13.91 -9.90
C ALA A 149 18.59 15.22 -10.63
N ILE A 150 19.75 15.82 -10.31
CA ILE A 150 20.24 17.03 -10.98
C ILE A 150 20.43 16.77 -12.48
N SER A 151 21.01 15.63 -12.86
CA SER A 151 21.24 15.27 -14.27
C SER A 151 19.96 15.17 -15.11
N ILE A 152 18.81 14.89 -14.47
CA ILE A 152 17.49 14.85 -15.13
C ILE A 152 16.68 16.13 -14.88
N ASN A 153 17.34 17.21 -14.46
CA ASN A 153 16.75 18.50 -14.13
C ASN A 153 15.62 18.41 -13.08
N ARG A 154 15.84 17.57 -12.06
CA ARG A 154 14.95 17.37 -10.91
C ARG A 154 15.73 17.61 -9.61
N LYS A 155 15.00 17.83 -8.53
CA LYS A 155 15.55 18.00 -7.19
C LYS A 155 15.09 16.85 -6.31
N PHE A 156 16.03 16.11 -5.71
CA PHE A 156 15.71 15.04 -4.76
C PHE A 156 15.68 15.58 -3.34
N GLU A 157 14.53 16.14 -2.96
CA GLU A 157 14.27 16.69 -1.62
C GLU A 157 12.97 16.11 -1.05
N PRO A 158 13.04 14.94 -0.41
CA PRO A 158 11.87 14.38 0.26
C PRO A 158 11.45 15.27 1.44
N THR A 159 10.14 15.51 1.59
CA THR A 159 9.60 16.25 2.75
C THR A 159 9.43 15.38 3.98
N ARG A 160 9.23 14.07 3.78
CA ARG A 160 9.09 13.06 4.85
C ARG A 160 9.87 11.82 4.48
N ILE A 161 10.56 11.25 5.46
CA ILE A 161 11.33 10.02 5.32
C ILE A 161 10.87 9.04 6.40
N LEU A 162 10.54 7.81 5.99
CA LEU A 162 10.23 6.71 6.88
C LEU A 162 11.31 5.64 6.73
N SER A 163 12.02 5.31 7.80
CA SER A 163 13.10 4.31 7.75
C SER A 163 13.04 3.34 8.93
N ASP A 164 13.91 2.33 8.89
CA ASP A 164 14.17 1.47 10.03
C ASP A 164 15.10 2.16 11.04
N PHE A 165 15.28 1.56 12.22
CA PHE A 165 16.05 2.12 13.33
C PHE A 165 17.55 1.84 13.25
N GLU A 166 18.12 1.96 12.05
CA GLU A 166 19.55 1.75 11.85
C GLU A 166 20.32 3.06 12.09
N SER A 167 21.28 3.05 13.02
CA SER A 167 21.99 4.26 13.47
C SER A 167 22.75 4.96 12.34
N GLY A 168 23.40 4.19 11.47
CA GLY A 168 24.11 4.71 10.29
C GLY A 168 23.17 5.44 9.34
N LEU A 169 22.02 4.82 9.03
CA LEU A 169 20.99 5.40 8.17
C LEU A 169 20.35 6.65 8.77
N ILE A 170 19.98 6.63 10.06
CA ILE A 170 19.41 7.79 10.75
C ILE A 170 20.38 8.98 10.70
N SER A 171 21.65 8.73 11.00
CA SER A 171 22.68 9.78 10.99
C SER A 171 22.92 10.34 9.59
N ALA A 172 22.88 9.49 8.56
CA ALA A 172 23.03 9.91 7.18
C ALA A 172 21.84 10.76 6.71
N ILE A 173 20.60 10.35 7.04
CA ILE A 173 19.38 11.10 6.71
C ILE A 173 19.41 12.48 7.38
N ALA A 174 19.74 12.56 8.67
CA ALA A 174 19.79 13.82 9.41
C ALA A 174 20.81 14.80 8.82
N ASN A 175 21.91 14.29 8.24
CA ASN A 175 22.93 15.10 7.62
C ASN A 175 22.55 15.54 6.19
N GLU A 176 21.99 14.63 5.39
CA GLU A 176 21.73 14.86 3.97
C GLU A 176 20.37 15.54 3.71
N PHE A 177 19.40 15.37 4.61
CA PHE A 177 18.01 15.82 4.47
C PHE A 177 17.51 16.50 5.76
N SER A 178 18.24 17.50 6.25
CA SER A 178 17.93 18.19 7.52
C SER A 178 16.55 18.87 7.56
N ALA A 179 16.00 19.25 6.40
CA ALA A 179 14.66 19.84 6.28
C ALA A 179 13.53 18.78 6.25
N ALA A 180 13.85 17.51 6.03
CA ALA A 180 12.86 16.45 5.96
C ALA A 180 12.42 16.01 7.35
N VAL A 181 11.12 15.75 7.52
CA VAL A 181 10.63 15.10 8.73
C VAL A 181 10.98 13.62 8.66
N HIS A 182 11.90 13.18 9.53
CA HIS A 182 12.33 11.79 9.61
C HIS A 182 11.63 11.07 10.76
N ASN A 183 10.89 10.01 10.42
CA ASN A 183 10.29 9.09 11.39
C ASN A 183 10.82 7.66 11.19
N GLY A 184 10.95 6.94 12.28
CA GLY A 184 11.16 5.50 12.31
C GLY A 184 9.86 4.76 12.06
N CYS A 185 9.95 3.58 11.45
CA CYS A 185 8.79 2.74 11.17
C CYS A 185 8.16 2.20 12.46
N PHE A 186 6.89 2.54 12.71
CA PHE A 186 6.14 2.08 13.88
C PHE A 186 6.03 0.54 13.98
N PHE A 187 5.96 -0.14 12.83
CA PHE A 187 5.97 -1.60 12.80
C PHE A 187 7.30 -2.14 13.36
N HIS A 188 8.43 -1.60 12.91
CA HIS A 188 9.75 -2.01 13.41
C HIS A 188 9.98 -1.65 14.87
N TYR A 189 9.43 -0.51 15.33
CA TYR A 189 9.44 -0.12 16.74
C TYR A 189 8.73 -1.16 17.61
N THR A 190 7.47 -1.48 17.28
CA THR A 190 6.68 -2.46 18.04
C THR A 190 7.28 -3.87 17.96
N GLN A 191 7.82 -4.25 16.80
CA GLN A 191 8.47 -5.54 16.59
C GLN A 191 9.77 -5.66 17.40
N ALA A 192 10.57 -4.59 17.52
CA ALA A 192 11.79 -4.59 18.32
C ALA A 192 11.49 -4.80 19.81
N ILE A 193 10.44 -4.14 20.33
CA ILE A 193 9.96 -4.37 21.70
C ILE A 193 9.47 -5.81 21.87
N PHE A 194 8.69 -6.34 20.91
CA PHE A 194 8.20 -7.71 20.98
C PHE A 194 9.34 -8.76 20.91
N ARG A 195 10.36 -8.54 20.08
CA ARG A 195 11.56 -9.39 20.07
C ARG A 195 12.28 -9.38 21.41
N ARG A 196 12.31 -8.24 22.12
CA ARG A 196 12.86 -8.19 23.47
C ARG A 196 11.99 -8.97 24.47
N ILE A 197 10.66 -8.85 24.39
CA ILE A 197 9.73 -9.67 25.18
C ILE A 197 10.03 -11.17 24.98
N GLN A 198 10.24 -11.59 23.73
CA GLN A 198 10.60 -12.97 23.42
C GLN A 198 11.95 -13.38 24.02
N ALA A 199 12.97 -12.55 23.86
CA ALA A 199 14.32 -12.80 24.37
C ALA A 199 14.37 -12.89 25.91
N LEU A 200 13.47 -12.19 26.60
CA LEU A 200 13.35 -12.22 28.06
C LEU A 200 12.48 -13.38 28.57
N GLY A 201 11.94 -14.25 27.70
CA GLY A 201 11.06 -15.35 28.11
C GLY A 201 9.62 -14.94 28.47
N LEU A 202 9.26 -13.66 28.32
CA LEU A 202 7.93 -13.12 28.67
C LEU A 202 6.80 -13.56 27.75
N THR A 203 7.09 -14.24 26.63
CA THR A 203 6.10 -14.59 25.61
C THR A 203 4.88 -15.31 26.19
N THR A 204 5.11 -16.31 27.06
CA THR A 204 4.02 -17.10 27.66
C THR A 204 3.11 -16.21 28.52
N LEU A 205 3.71 -15.41 29.41
CA LEU A 205 2.99 -14.48 30.27
C LEU A 205 2.27 -13.39 29.47
N TYR A 206 2.87 -12.87 28.41
CA TYR A 206 2.22 -11.92 27.50
C TYR A 206 0.93 -12.49 26.89
N PHE A 207 0.89 -13.79 26.59
CA PHE A 207 -0.32 -14.43 26.05
C PHE A 207 -1.31 -14.90 27.11
N GLN A 208 -0.89 -15.16 28.36
CA GLN A 208 -1.77 -15.71 29.40
C GLN A 208 -2.26 -14.66 30.40
N ASN A 209 -1.43 -13.67 30.76
CA ASN A 209 -1.73 -12.64 31.74
C ASN A 209 -2.16 -11.34 31.05
N SER A 210 -3.40 -10.90 31.28
CA SER A 210 -3.97 -9.69 30.70
C SER A 210 -3.27 -8.41 31.14
N GLU A 211 -2.81 -8.33 32.39
CA GLU A 211 -2.14 -7.16 32.95
C GLU A 211 -0.75 -6.98 32.33
N ILE A 212 0.07 -8.04 32.29
CA ILE A 212 1.39 -8.03 31.64
C ILE A 212 1.24 -7.68 30.15
N ARG A 213 0.24 -8.28 29.48
CA ARG A 213 -0.07 -7.95 28.08
C ARG A 213 -0.42 -6.48 27.92
N SER A 214 -1.23 -5.93 28.83
CA SER A 214 -1.63 -4.52 28.85
C SER A 214 -0.41 -3.61 29.00
N CYS A 215 0.45 -3.85 29.99
CA CYS A 215 1.70 -3.11 30.19
C CYS A 215 2.61 -3.12 28.94
N CYS A 216 2.85 -4.30 28.35
CA CYS A 216 3.65 -4.42 27.13
C CYS A 216 3.05 -3.65 25.96
N ARG A 217 1.71 -3.68 25.79
CA ARG A 217 1.02 -2.94 24.73
C ARG A 217 1.02 -1.43 24.98
N LYS A 218 0.93 -0.98 26.22
CA LYS A 218 1.04 0.44 26.59
C LYS A 218 2.46 0.97 26.30
N LEU A 219 3.52 0.20 26.58
CA LEU A 219 4.88 0.55 26.16
C LEU A 219 5.00 0.72 24.63
N MET A 220 4.38 -0.18 23.86
CA MET A 220 4.31 -0.06 22.39
C MET A 220 3.45 1.14 21.93
N ALA A 221 2.49 1.59 22.73
CA ALA A 221 1.61 2.70 22.40
C ALA A 221 2.19 4.08 22.77
N LEU A 222 3.26 4.15 23.58
CA LEU A 222 3.93 5.42 23.92
C LEU A 222 4.34 6.24 22.70
N ALA A 223 4.68 5.57 21.58
CA ALA A 223 5.03 6.25 20.33
C ALA A 223 3.85 7.02 19.70
N LEU A 224 2.62 6.77 20.15
CA LEU A 224 1.39 7.41 19.70
C LEU A 224 0.90 8.47 20.69
N LEU A 225 1.64 8.79 21.74
CA LEU A 225 1.30 9.89 22.65
C LEU A 225 1.92 11.22 22.20
N PRO A 226 1.34 12.37 22.60
CA PRO A 226 2.01 13.65 22.52
C PRO A 226 3.41 13.56 23.15
N ILE A 227 4.41 14.15 22.49
CA ILE A 227 5.83 13.95 22.84
C ILE A 227 6.14 14.39 24.28
N ASP A 228 5.46 15.42 24.77
CA ASP A 228 5.59 15.99 26.12
C ASP A 228 5.01 15.07 27.21
N LYS A 229 4.16 14.10 26.85
CA LYS A 229 3.53 13.18 27.80
C LYS A 229 4.27 11.85 27.95
N ILE A 230 5.22 11.55 27.06
CA ILE A 230 5.90 10.25 27.00
C ILE A 230 6.61 9.90 28.31
N GLU A 231 7.43 10.81 28.83
CA GLU A 231 8.25 10.52 30.02
C GLU A 231 7.39 10.32 31.28
N SER A 232 6.39 11.18 31.49
CA SER A 232 5.44 11.04 32.60
C SER A 232 4.65 9.73 32.51
N SER A 233 4.13 9.39 31.32
CA SER A 233 3.39 8.15 31.12
C SER A 233 4.27 6.91 31.29
N PHE A 234 5.52 6.95 30.83
CA PHE A 234 6.48 5.87 31.05
C PHE A 234 6.76 5.67 32.55
N HIS A 235 6.98 6.74 33.30
CA HIS A 235 7.21 6.68 34.74
C HIS A 235 6.01 6.06 35.48
N SER A 236 4.79 6.54 35.20
CA SER A 236 3.56 5.99 35.77
C SER A 236 3.38 4.51 35.44
N LEU A 237 3.67 4.09 34.20
CA LEU A 237 3.63 2.67 33.81
C LEU A 237 4.68 1.84 34.56
N ARG A 238 5.88 2.37 34.74
CA ARG A 238 6.96 1.68 35.45
C ARG A 238 6.59 1.44 36.91
N VAL A 239 6.04 2.45 37.59
CA VAL A 239 5.56 2.31 38.97
C VAL A 239 4.44 1.27 39.05
N LYS A 240 3.41 1.36 38.18
CA LYS A 240 2.32 0.37 38.11
C LYS A 240 2.83 -1.04 37.81
N SER A 241 3.90 -1.19 37.02
CA SER A 241 4.48 -2.51 36.72
C SER A 241 5.29 -3.09 37.88
N SER A 242 5.86 -2.26 38.74
CA SER A 242 6.69 -2.71 39.86
C SER A 242 5.89 -3.48 40.92
N THR A 243 4.60 -3.19 41.06
CA THR A 243 3.69 -3.91 41.97
C THR A 243 3.40 -5.34 41.52
N MET A 244 3.68 -5.68 40.25
CA MET A 244 3.47 -7.02 39.69
C MET A 244 4.60 -7.99 40.05
N LEU A 245 5.69 -7.51 40.66
CA LEU A 245 6.83 -8.30 41.14
C LEU A 245 7.39 -9.30 40.09
N ASN A 246 7.37 -8.91 38.81
CA ASN A 246 7.90 -9.74 37.72
C ASN A 246 9.25 -9.22 37.22
N GLN A 247 10.30 -10.04 37.38
CA GLN A 247 11.68 -9.66 37.07
C GLN A 247 11.89 -9.42 35.58
N GLU A 248 11.31 -10.25 34.71
CA GLU A 248 11.49 -10.14 33.26
C GLU A 248 10.80 -8.87 32.73
N LEU A 249 9.63 -8.51 33.27
CA LEU A 249 8.94 -7.26 32.97
C LEU A 249 9.77 -6.06 33.41
N HIS A 250 10.38 -6.12 34.60
CA HIS A 250 11.31 -5.08 35.04
C HIS A 250 12.48 -4.91 34.06
N GLN A 251 13.08 -6.01 33.59
CA GLN A 251 14.14 -5.98 32.58
C GLN A 251 13.68 -5.38 31.25
N LEU A 252 12.41 -5.60 30.86
CA LEU A 252 11.83 -4.96 29.69
C LEU A 252 11.76 -3.42 29.84
N PHE A 253 11.36 -2.92 31.01
CA PHE A 253 11.33 -1.47 31.29
C PHE A 253 12.74 -0.86 31.30
N LEU A 254 13.74 -1.56 31.86
CA LEU A 254 15.13 -1.11 31.82
C LEU A 254 15.65 -1.03 30.37
N TYR A 255 15.38 -2.07 29.57
CA TYR A 255 15.69 -2.07 28.15
C TYR A 255 15.00 -0.90 27.43
N PHE A 256 13.71 -0.67 27.71
CA PHE A 256 12.95 0.40 27.05
C PHE A 256 13.56 1.77 27.36
N ASN A 257 13.86 2.04 28.63
CA ASN A 257 14.49 3.28 29.06
C ASN A 257 15.82 3.51 28.32
N HIS A 258 16.72 2.53 28.37
CA HIS A 258 18.03 2.66 27.73
C HIS A 258 17.93 2.79 26.20
N GLN A 259 17.10 1.97 25.55
CA GLN A 259 17.03 1.95 24.09
C GLN A 259 16.23 3.12 23.51
N TRP A 260 15.04 3.39 24.04
CA TRP A 260 14.07 4.28 23.41
C TRP A 260 14.00 5.66 24.06
N LEU A 261 14.35 5.81 25.34
CA LEU A 261 14.40 7.13 25.98
C LEU A 261 15.80 7.75 25.94
N VAL A 262 16.86 6.94 25.92
CA VAL A 262 18.25 7.44 25.91
C VAL A 262 18.89 7.35 24.52
N ASN A 263 18.93 6.17 23.90
CA ASN A 263 19.77 5.95 22.70
C ASN A 263 19.13 6.40 21.37
N VAL A 264 17.81 6.38 21.26
CA VAL A 264 17.10 6.77 20.03
C VAL A 264 16.34 8.08 20.29
N PRO A 265 16.56 9.15 19.51
CA PRO A 265 15.87 10.41 19.73
C PRO A 265 14.35 10.26 19.67
N LEU A 266 13.64 10.87 20.63
CA LEU A 266 12.17 10.77 20.74
C LEU A 266 11.45 11.14 19.46
N LYS A 267 11.90 12.20 18.77
CA LYS A 267 11.30 12.66 17.50
C LYS A 267 11.33 11.61 16.39
N ILE A 268 12.27 10.65 16.43
CA ILE A 268 12.39 9.61 15.41
C ILE A 268 11.32 8.54 15.63
N TRP A 269 11.19 8.00 16.84
CA TRP A 269 10.26 6.90 17.08
C TRP A 269 8.84 7.35 17.47
N ASN A 270 8.66 8.61 17.88
CA ASN A 270 7.34 9.20 18.05
C ASN A 270 6.65 9.39 16.69
N VAL A 271 5.42 8.92 16.61
CA VAL A 271 4.56 8.93 15.42
C VAL A 271 3.18 9.49 15.76
N TYR A 272 3.09 10.31 16.81
CA TYR A 272 1.88 11.06 17.15
C TYR A 272 1.47 11.96 15.98
N GLY A 273 0.17 12.01 15.68
CA GLY A 273 -0.37 12.73 14.52
C GLY A 273 0.07 12.20 13.14
N CYS A 274 0.83 11.11 13.06
CA CYS A 274 1.35 10.60 11.78
C CYS A 274 0.45 9.50 11.19
N HIS A 275 -0.30 9.84 10.14
CA HIS A 275 -1.12 8.87 9.40
C HIS A 275 -0.29 7.83 8.62
N HIS A 276 0.93 8.20 8.18
CA HIS A 276 1.84 7.35 7.42
C HIS A 276 3.02 6.87 8.28
N ARG A 277 2.76 5.92 9.19
CA ARG A 277 3.74 5.45 10.19
C ARG A 277 4.29 4.04 9.99
N THR A 278 3.76 3.27 9.03
CA THR A 278 4.22 1.88 8.76
C THR A 278 4.78 1.73 7.35
N ASN A 279 5.77 0.86 7.21
CA ASN A 279 6.41 0.50 5.97
C ASN A 279 5.74 -0.73 5.30
N ASN A 280 4.44 -0.97 5.55
CA ASN A 280 3.71 -2.17 5.08
C ASN A 280 3.91 -2.47 3.58
N ASN A 281 4.09 -1.43 2.76
CA ASN A 281 4.32 -1.57 1.33
C ASN A 281 5.72 -2.14 1.03
N CYS A 282 6.74 -1.72 1.80
CA CYS A 282 8.09 -2.30 1.73
C CYS A 282 8.07 -3.78 2.15
N GLU A 283 7.40 -4.11 3.26
CA GLU A 283 7.27 -5.52 3.69
C GLU A 283 6.47 -6.38 2.72
N GLY A 284 5.40 -5.84 2.15
CA GLY A 284 4.64 -6.50 1.08
C GLY A 284 5.51 -6.77 -0.15
N PHE A 285 6.38 -5.82 -0.50
CA PHE A 285 7.35 -5.98 -1.58
C PHE A 285 8.43 -7.02 -1.22
N HIS A 286 9.00 -6.99 -0.02
CA HIS A 286 9.98 -7.99 0.45
C HIS A 286 9.41 -9.41 0.44
N ASN A 287 8.19 -9.59 0.97
CA ASN A 287 7.52 -10.89 0.98
C ASN A 287 7.32 -11.45 -0.44
N ARG A 288 6.92 -10.58 -1.37
CA ARG A 288 6.80 -10.94 -2.78
C ARG A 288 8.15 -11.31 -3.39
N LEU A 289 9.21 -10.55 -3.14
CA LEU A 289 10.56 -10.90 -3.61
C LEU A 289 10.98 -12.27 -3.11
N ASN A 290 10.80 -12.54 -1.82
CA ASN A 290 11.13 -13.83 -1.20
C ASN A 290 10.33 -14.99 -1.83
N GLN A 291 9.04 -14.79 -2.10
CA GLN A 291 8.20 -15.78 -2.78
C GLN A 291 8.61 -16.02 -4.24
N ARG A 292 9.19 -15.02 -4.92
CA ARG A 292 9.64 -15.16 -6.32
C ARG A 292 11.01 -15.81 -6.41
N ILE A 293 11.91 -15.53 -5.48
CA ILE A 293 13.26 -16.06 -5.51
C ILE A 293 13.32 -17.53 -5.10
N GLN A 294 12.38 -17.98 -4.26
CA GLN A 294 12.18 -19.38 -3.81
C GLN A 294 13.46 -20.08 -3.32
N LYS A 295 14.46 -19.30 -2.89
CA LYS A 295 15.77 -19.79 -2.48
C LYS A 295 16.28 -18.91 -1.34
N SER A 296 16.68 -19.54 -0.24
CA SER A 296 17.15 -18.83 0.96
C SER A 296 18.44 -18.04 0.73
N HIS A 297 19.32 -18.54 -0.15
CA HIS A 297 20.61 -17.91 -0.49
C HIS A 297 20.79 -17.84 -2.01
N PRO A 298 20.19 -16.85 -2.68
CA PRO A 298 20.39 -16.62 -4.11
C PRO A 298 21.76 -15.98 -4.35
N ASN A 299 22.41 -16.36 -5.45
CA ASN A 299 23.63 -15.66 -5.86
C ASN A 299 23.29 -14.26 -6.43
N ILE A 300 24.32 -13.41 -6.52
CA ILE A 300 24.16 -12.02 -6.96
C ILE A 300 23.50 -11.90 -8.34
N TRP A 301 23.85 -12.79 -9.27
CA TRP A 301 23.30 -12.79 -10.63
C TRP A 301 21.81 -13.11 -10.66
N MET A 302 21.37 -14.07 -9.85
CA MET A 302 19.96 -14.43 -9.68
C MET A 302 19.18 -13.27 -9.06
N PHE A 303 19.78 -12.59 -8.08
CA PHE A 303 19.17 -11.43 -7.45
C PHE A 303 19.03 -10.25 -8.44
N ILE A 304 20.09 -9.92 -9.21
CA ILE A 304 20.04 -8.88 -10.23
C ILE A 304 18.97 -9.19 -11.29
N LYS A 305 18.90 -10.43 -11.79
CA LYS A 305 17.86 -10.85 -12.74
C LYS A 305 16.44 -10.69 -12.16
N LEU A 306 16.26 -11.00 -10.87
CA LEU A 306 14.98 -10.78 -10.20
C LEU A 306 14.62 -9.30 -10.13
N LEU A 307 15.56 -8.43 -9.77
CA LEU A 307 15.37 -6.98 -9.73
C LEU A 307 15.00 -6.42 -11.10
N GLN A 308 15.71 -6.82 -12.17
CA GLN A 308 15.38 -6.46 -13.55
C GLN A 308 13.97 -6.90 -13.94
N THR A 309 13.55 -8.09 -13.50
CA THR A 309 12.20 -8.60 -13.78
C THR A 309 11.13 -7.82 -13.01
N GLU A 310 11.40 -7.39 -11.78
CA GLU A 310 10.50 -6.50 -11.04
C GLU A 310 10.44 -5.11 -11.67
N GLU A 311 11.58 -4.55 -12.10
CA GLU A 311 11.65 -3.27 -12.81
C GLU A 311 10.78 -3.27 -14.07
N CYS A 312 10.91 -4.30 -14.92
CA CYS A 312 10.09 -4.46 -16.12
C CYS A 312 8.60 -4.54 -15.78
N ARG A 313 8.24 -5.23 -14.69
CA ARG A 313 6.86 -5.29 -14.21
C ARG A 313 6.34 -3.93 -13.75
N PHE A 314 7.18 -3.14 -13.06
CA PHE A 314 6.81 -1.80 -12.63
C PHE A 314 6.64 -0.85 -13.82
N ARG A 315 7.53 -0.91 -14.83
CA ARG A 315 7.31 -0.19 -16.10
C ARG A 315 5.98 -0.57 -16.74
N HIS A 316 5.67 -1.87 -16.80
CA HIS A 316 4.39 -2.32 -17.34
C HIS A 316 3.19 -1.80 -16.54
N LEU A 317 3.28 -1.76 -15.20
CA LEU A 317 2.24 -1.21 -14.34
C LEU A 317 2.09 0.31 -14.52
N LEU A 318 3.20 1.03 -14.65
CA LEU A 318 3.19 2.47 -14.93
C LEU A 318 2.54 2.77 -16.29
N LEU A 319 2.87 1.99 -17.33
CA LEU A 319 2.21 2.09 -18.64
C LEU A 319 0.72 1.79 -18.55
N GLN A 320 0.32 0.77 -17.80
CA GLN A 320 -1.10 0.48 -17.57
C GLN A 320 -1.80 1.63 -16.84
N MET A 321 -1.17 2.22 -15.84
CA MET A 321 -1.71 3.36 -15.10
C MET A 321 -1.82 4.62 -15.94
N ASN A 322 -0.79 4.94 -16.73
CA ASN A 322 -0.81 6.04 -17.68
C ASN A 322 -1.93 5.83 -18.70
N ALA A 323 -2.24 4.57 -19.04
CA ALA A 323 -3.39 4.18 -19.83
C ALA A 323 -4.71 4.05 -19.04
N GLY A 324 -4.78 4.59 -17.81
CA GLY A 324 -5.97 4.68 -16.97
C GLY A 324 -6.33 3.42 -16.15
N ALA A 325 -5.45 2.43 -16.02
CA ALA A 325 -5.67 1.26 -15.17
C ALA A 325 -5.69 1.63 -13.67
N GLN A 326 -6.42 0.85 -12.85
CA GLN A 326 -6.44 1.04 -11.38
C GLN A 326 -5.93 -0.20 -10.69
N ALA A 327 -5.30 0.02 -9.55
CA ALA A 327 -5.11 -1.00 -8.55
C ALA A 327 -6.47 -1.42 -7.96
N ARG A 328 -6.63 -2.73 -7.67
CA ARG A 328 -7.81 -3.22 -6.94
C ARG A 328 -7.84 -2.62 -5.54
N LYS A 329 -8.95 -1.99 -5.16
CA LYS A 329 -9.22 -1.60 -3.77
C LYS A 329 -9.18 -2.85 -2.89
N LYS A 330 -8.28 -2.90 -1.92
CA LYS A 330 -8.55 -3.58 -0.64
C LYS A 330 -8.90 -2.48 0.33
N VAL A 331 -10.11 -2.44 0.88
CA VAL A 331 -10.37 -1.62 2.07
C VAL A 331 -9.62 -2.31 3.21
N PRO A 332 -8.49 -1.79 3.69
CA PRO A 332 -7.73 -2.51 4.68
C PRO A 332 -8.33 -2.21 6.05
N VAL A 333 -8.31 -3.20 6.94
CA VAL A 333 -8.53 -3.02 8.39
C VAL A 333 -7.72 -1.84 8.97
N ALA A 334 -6.61 -1.46 8.31
CA ALA A 334 -5.81 -0.28 8.61
C ALA A 334 -6.61 1.04 8.65
N ASN A 335 -7.65 1.20 7.83
CA ASN A 335 -8.49 2.41 7.83
C ASN A 335 -9.36 2.50 9.09
N MET A 336 -9.80 1.37 9.65
CA MET A 336 -10.56 1.36 10.91
C MET A 336 -9.67 1.65 12.11
N ILE A 337 -8.46 1.11 12.12
CA ILE A 337 -7.46 1.40 13.17
C ILE A 337 -7.08 2.88 13.14
N GLN A 338 -6.86 3.45 11.94
CA GLN A 338 -6.57 4.87 11.81
C GLN A 338 -7.71 5.73 12.33
N LYS A 339 -8.95 5.49 11.87
CA LYS A 339 -10.14 6.19 12.37
C LYS A 339 -10.26 6.13 13.89
N ARG A 340 -10.00 4.96 14.49
CA ARG A 340 -10.04 4.82 15.95
C ARG A 340 -8.98 5.67 16.64
N ILE A 341 -7.77 5.73 16.10
CA ILE A 341 -6.70 6.59 16.63
C ILE A 341 -7.11 8.06 16.51
N ASP A 342 -7.65 8.47 15.36
CA ASP A 342 -8.10 9.84 15.13
C ASP A 342 -9.20 10.22 16.14
N THR A 343 -10.21 9.37 16.33
CA THR A 343 -11.26 9.60 17.36
C THR A 343 -10.70 9.70 18.78
N LEU A 344 -9.66 8.92 19.12
CA LEU A 344 -9.03 9.03 20.45
C LEU A 344 -8.30 10.36 20.60
N TYR A 345 -7.63 10.83 19.56
CA TYR A 345 -6.98 12.14 19.56
C TYR A 345 -7.98 13.29 19.65
N ASP A 346 -9.09 13.21 18.90
CA ASP A 346 -10.13 14.25 18.92
C ASP A 346 -10.72 14.41 20.33
N ARG A 347 -11.02 13.28 21.00
CA ARG A 347 -11.55 13.30 22.37
C ARG A 347 -10.53 13.76 23.41
N TYR A 348 -9.25 13.42 23.24
CA TYR A 348 -8.18 13.93 24.10
C TYR A 348 -7.98 15.43 23.93
N ASN A 349 -7.99 15.93 22.69
CA ASN A 349 -7.86 17.35 22.39
C ASN A 349 -9.11 18.16 22.80
N GLY A 350 -10.27 17.51 22.93
CA GLY A 350 -11.51 18.07 23.45
C GLY A 350 -11.65 17.98 24.98
N ASP A 351 -10.59 17.62 25.70
CA ASP A 351 -10.56 17.44 27.17
C ASP A 351 -11.57 16.41 27.70
N GLU A 352 -12.07 15.50 26.85
CA GLU A 352 -12.99 14.43 27.25
C GLU A 352 -12.27 13.21 27.87
N MET A 353 -10.95 13.15 27.77
CA MET A 353 -10.14 12.07 28.33
C MET A 353 -8.77 12.55 28.79
N ASP A 354 -8.25 11.88 29.82
CA ASP A 354 -6.88 12.10 30.28
C ASP A 354 -5.85 11.28 29.47
N VAL A 355 -4.57 11.49 29.77
CA VAL A 355 -3.45 10.82 29.09
C VAL A 355 -3.43 9.31 29.36
N ASP A 356 -3.82 8.87 30.55
CA ASP A 356 -3.85 7.45 30.92
C ASP A 356 -4.96 6.72 30.14
N GLN A 357 -6.15 7.33 30.03
CA GLN A 357 -7.27 6.85 29.22
C GLN A 357 -6.91 6.82 27.73
N LEU A 358 -6.23 7.86 27.22
CA LEU A 358 -5.73 7.89 25.86
C LEU A 358 -4.76 6.73 25.60
N LEU A 359 -3.78 6.53 26.49
CA LEU A 359 -2.79 5.47 26.37
C LEU A 359 -3.44 4.08 26.40
N ASP A 360 -4.45 3.89 27.25
CA ASP A 360 -5.23 2.66 27.33
C ASP A 360 -5.95 2.39 26.00
N GLY A 361 -6.63 3.40 25.45
CA GLY A 361 -7.28 3.34 24.15
C GLY A 361 -6.32 2.99 23.01
N LEU A 362 -5.16 3.67 22.96
CA LEU A 362 -4.12 3.46 21.94
C LEU A 362 -3.48 2.07 22.05
N SER A 363 -3.27 1.55 23.27
CA SER A 363 -2.72 0.22 23.50
C SER A 363 -3.56 -0.88 22.85
N LEU A 364 -4.89 -0.70 22.76
CA LEU A 364 -5.82 -1.63 22.11
C LEU A 364 -5.73 -1.59 20.58
N THR A 365 -5.15 -0.54 20.00
CA THR A 365 -4.95 -0.41 18.54
C THR A 365 -3.71 -1.14 18.02
N ILE A 366 -2.79 -1.52 18.93
CA ILE A 366 -1.58 -2.28 18.59
C ILE A 366 -1.96 -3.62 17.93
N ALA A 367 -1.31 -3.93 16.81
CA ALA A 367 -1.56 -5.18 16.09
C ALA A 367 -1.31 -6.41 16.97
N LYS A 368 -2.08 -7.49 16.73
CA LYS A 368 -1.86 -8.75 17.44
C LYS A 368 -0.49 -9.32 17.07
N GLN A 369 0.35 -9.51 18.08
CA GLN A 369 1.63 -10.19 17.95
C GLN A 369 1.39 -11.71 17.83
N LYS A 370 2.15 -12.38 16.95
CA LYS A 370 2.06 -13.83 16.75
C LYS A 370 3.22 -14.52 17.47
N ARG A 371 3.00 -15.73 18.00
CA ARG A 371 4.10 -16.62 18.37
C ARG A 371 4.84 -16.98 17.08
N GLN A 372 6.13 -16.67 17.01
CA GLN A 372 6.99 -17.16 15.94
C GLN A 372 7.39 -18.59 16.22
#